data_AF-A0A386ZP36-F1
#
_entry.id   AF-A0A386ZP36-F1
#
_cell.length_a   1.000
_cell.length_b   1.000
_cell.length_c   1.000
_cell.angle_alpha   90.00
_cell.angle_beta   90.00
_cell.angle_gamma   90.00
#
_symmetry.space_group_name_H-M   'P 1'
#
loop_
_entity.id
_entity.type
_entity.pdbx_description
1 polymer ?
#
loop_
_entity_poly.entity_id
_entity_poly.type
_entity_poly.pdbx_seq_one_letter_code
_entity_poly.pdbx_strand_id
1 'polypeptide(L)'
;MALALLGVGALRDAPWLFGLCVVGAAVAGSLAVVPRSVYGLWVEAVAVPVAALCSPPWLSRALRAARERRGGGSQRVWWSVAVAAALLLVMVPLLAGADAVFAGLVDALLPSIDVPAVLRWTLVFCVAGLGTAGALYLLAGPLPSAGDAPHADWEDQAAAGDRWGRKGIRRFSPVEWGIPVGTLTIVFAAFVGTQVAVLFGGDGYVRRTAGLTYAEYARGGFWQLSIVSVLTLAVIAAVLRYARQRARAERRWLRAAVALVCVLTLVIVASALHRMWTYQQAYGFTVSRLLVEVCEGWIALVYLLVAASLVRLRRGWMPRTAAGAAAVTLLGLALLDPEAFVADRNIDRWQAGKPLDTAYLSTLSADALPATDRLPAPERAAIADVIRTRLPADSWQSWNYARATAGH
;
A
#
# COMPACT_ATOMS: atom_id res chain seq x y z
N MET A 1 -33.69 -17.84 33.30
CA MET A 1 -33.06 -19.08 32.77
C MET A 1 -31.94 -18.78 31.77
N ALA A 2 -32.19 -18.04 30.68
CA ALA A 2 -31.14 -17.63 29.73
C ALA A 2 -29.96 -16.85 30.38
N LEU A 3 -30.25 -15.90 31.28
CA LEU A 3 -29.22 -15.19 32.05
C LEU A 3 -28.42 -16.10 33.00
N ALA A 4 -29.04 -17.14 33.56
CA ALA A 4 -28.35 -18.11 34.42
C ALA A 4 -27.42 -19.03 33.61
N LEU A 5 -27.80 -19.40 32.38
CA LEU A 5 -26.97 -20.18 31.45
C LEU A 5 -25.76 -19.38 30.95
N LEU A 6 -25.92 -18.08 30.69
CA LEU A 6 -24.80 -17.20 30.35
C LEU A 6 -23.85 -16.98 31.54
N GLY A 7 -24.37 -17.00 32.78
CA GLY A 7 -23.57 -16.91 34.01
C GLY A 7 -22.67 -18.11 34.29
N VAL A 8 -22.93 -19.28 33.69
CA VAL A 8 -22.08 -20.49 33.84
C VAL A 8 -20.67 -20.28 33.29
N GLY A 9 -20.52 -19.42 32.26
CA GLY A 9 -19.21 -19.07 31.69
C GLY A 9 -18.31 -18.26 32.63
N ALA A 10 -18.88 -17.59 33.65
CA ALA A 10 -18.10 -16.89 34.66
C ALA A 10 -17.58 -17.81 35.77
N LEU A 11 -18.14 -19.03 35.89
CA LEU A 11 -17.85 -19.98 36.97
C LEU A 11 -17.06 -21.22 36.53
N ARG A 12 -16.99 -21.50 35.22
CA ARG A 12 -16.34 -22.71 34.68
C ARG A 12 -15.59 -22.43 33.38
N ASP A 13 -14.30 -22.74 33.36
CA ASP A 13 -13.40 -22.62 32.20
C ASP A 13 -13.47 -23.87 31.31
N ALA A 14 -14.65 -24.13 30.73
CA ALA A 14 -14.88 -25.25 29.82
C ALA A 14 -15.53 -24.72 28.52
N PRO A 15 -14.76 -24.55 27.42
CA PRO A 15 -15.24 -23.88 26.20
C PRO A 15 -16.41 -24.62 25.53
N TRP A 16 -16.42 -25.95 25.59
CA TRP A 16 -17.49 -26.78 25.02
C TRP A 16 -18.81 -26.62 25.78
N LEU A 17 -18.73 -26.47 27.11
CA LEU A 17 -19.88 -26.29 27.99
C LEU A 17 -20.49 -24.91 27.79
N PHE A 18 -19.65 -23.88 27.66
CA PHE A 18 -20.10 -22.51 27.35
C PHE A 18 -20.82 -22.45 25.99
N GLY A 19 -20.30 -23.14 24.97
CA GLY A 19 -20.95 -23.25 23.67
C GLY A 19 -22.37 -23.84 23.76
N LEU A 20 -22.55 -24.93 24.51
CA LEU A 20 -23.86 -25.54 24.74
C LEU A 20 -24.80 -24.63 25.55
N CYS A 21 -24.27 -23.91 26.55
CA CYS A 21 -25.05 -22.97 27.35
C CYS A 21 -25.51 -21.74 26.55
N VAL A 22 -24.70 -21.23 25.61
CA VAL A 22 -25.08 -20.13 24.71
C VAL A 22 -26.18 -20.57 23.74
N VAL A 23 -26.09 -21.78 23.18
CA VAL A 23 -27.16 -22.36 22.34
C VAL A 23 -28.43 -22.55 23.14
N GLY A 24 -28.34 -23.09 24.37
CA GLY A 24 -29.48 -23.23 25.28
C GLY A 24 -30.10 -21.90 25.69
N ALA A 25 -29.29 -20.85 25.88
CA ALA A 25 -29.75 -19.50 26.18
C ALA A 25 -30.46 -18.85 24.98
N ALA A 26 -29.98 -19.11 23.75
CA ALA A 26 -30.63 -18.66 22.52
C ALA A 26 -32.00 -19.34 22.31
N VAL A 27 -32.10 -20.65 22.56
CA VAL A 27 -33.36 -21.39 22.51
C VAL A 27 -34.34 -20.91 23.59
N ALA A 28 -33.87 -20.76 24.83
CA ALA A 28 -34.69 -20.27 25.94
C ALA A 28 -35.13 -18.81 25.76
N GLY A 29 -34.31 -17.97 25.11
CA GLY A 29 -34.64 -16.60 24.75
C GLY A 29 -35.68 -16.52 23.63
N SER A 30 -35.61 -17.39 22.63
CA SER A 30 -36.59 -17.49 21.54
C SER A 30 -38.00 -17.83 22.05
N LEU A 31 -38.08 -18.78 22.98
CA LEU A 31 -39.35 -19.22 23.59
C LEU A 31 -40.02 -18.19 24.51
N ALA A 32 -39.29 -17.16 24.95
CA ALA A 32 -39.83 -16.11 25.83
C ALA A 32 -40.49 -14.95 25.06
N VAL A 33 -40.24 -14.83 23.74
CA VAL A 33 -40.57 -13.64 22.93
C VAL A 33 -41.80 -13.88 22.03
N VAL A 34 -42.18 -15.13 21.76
CA VAL A 34 -43.28 -15.48 20.84
C VAL A 34 -44.55 -15.90 21.60
N PRO A 35 -45.76 -15.37 21.29
CA PRO A 35 -47.00 -15.84 21.91
C PRO A 35 -47.34 -17.26 21.42
N ARG A 36 -47.72 -18.13 22.37
CA ARG A 36 -47.91 -19.57 22.16
C ARG A 36 -48.96 -19.88 21.08
N SER A 37 -48.53 -20.41 19.93
CA SER A 37 -49.38 -21.04 18.92
C SER A 37 -49.08 -22.55 18.86
N VAL A 38 -50.13 -23.37 18.75
CA VAL A 38 -50.08 -24.84 18.95
C VAL A 38 -49.40 -25.59 17.78
N TYR A 39 -48.99 -24.90 16.72
CA TYR A 39 -48.24 -25.50 15.61
C TYR A 39 -46.92 -24.77 15.39
N GLY A 40 -45.82 -25.29 15.98
CA GLY A 40 -44.48 -25.00 15.46
C GLY A 40 -43.31 -24.86 16.44
N LEU A 41 -43.12 -25.77 17.42
CA LEU A 41 -41.91 -25.78 18.26
C LEU A 41 -40.60 -25.82 17.44
N TRP A 42 -40.64 -26.47 16.27
CA TRP A 42 -39.52 -26.54 15.31
C TRP A 42 -39.34 -25.26 14.48
N VAL A 43 -40.42 -24.49 14.25
CA VAL A 43 -40.38 -23.23 13.50
C VAL A 43 -39.86 -22.09 14.38
N GLU A 44 -40.18 -22.11 15.68
CA GLU A 44 -39.76 -21.11 16.68
C GLU A 44 -38.28 -21.20 17.06
N ALA A 45 -37.67 -22.39 17.02
CA ALA A 45 -36.23 -22.57 17.25
C ALA A 45 -35.36 -22.02 16.10
N VAL A 46 -35.93 -21.97 14.87
CA VAL A 46 -35.25 -21.53 13.64
C VAL A 46 -35.58 -20.06 13.30
N ALA A 47 -36.64 -19.50 13.89
CA ALA A 47 -37.11 -18.14 13.61
C ALA A 47 -36.08 -17.04 13.96
N VAL A 48 -35.35 -17.16 15.08
CA VAL A 48 -34.34 -16.16 15.50
C VAL A 48 -33.11 -16.11 14.59
N PRO A 49 -32.46 -17.23 14.21
CA PRO A 49 -31.35 -17.18 13.25
C PRO A 49 -31.81 -16.76 11.85
N VAL A 50 -33.01 -17.15 11.40
CA VAL A 50 -33.57 -16.71 10.10
C VAL A 50 -33.92 -15.22 10.12
N ALA A 51 -34.49 -14.70 11.21
CA ALA A 51 -34.74 -13.27 11.38
C ALA A 51 -33.44 -12.46 11.50
N ALA A 52 -32.39 -13.01 12.12
CA ALA A 52 -31.06 -12.41 12.17
C ALA A 52 -30.43 -12.29 10.75
N LEU A 53 -30.62 -13.31 9.90
CA LEU A 53 -30.21 -13.29 8.49
C LEU A 53 -31.03 -12.30 7.63
N CYS A 54 -32.29 -12.04 7.98
CA CYS A 54 -33.19 -11.12 7.27
C CYS A 54 -33.17 -9.67 7.79
N SER A 55 -32.47 -9.40 8.90
CA SER A 55 -32.29 -8.06 9.50
C SER A 55 -31.38 -7.03 8.77
N PRO A 56 -30.47 -7.39 7.82
CA PRO A 56 -29.58 -6.43 7.17
C PRO A 56 -30.28 -5.22 6.52
N PRO A 57 -31.42 -5.36 5.80
CA PRO A 57 -32.08 -4.21 5.18
C PRO A 57 -32.63 -3.22 6.21
N TRP A 58 -33.13 -3.67 7.36
CA TRP A 58 -33.67 -2.79 8.41
C TRP A 58 -32.56 -2.07 9.18
N LEU A 59 -31.50 -2.79 9.57
CA LEU A 59 -30.32 -2.18 10.19
C LEU A 59 -29.64 -1.18 9.23
N SER A 60 -29.61 -1.48 7.93
CA SER A 60 -29.10 -0.56 6.91
C SER A 60 -29.97 0.69 6.74
N ARG A 61 -31.28 0.62 7.01
CA ARG A 61 -32.21 1.75 6.96
C ARG A 61 -32.14 2.58 8.24
N ALA A 62 -32.04 1.97 9.41
CA ALA A 62 -31.82 2.67 10.68
C ALA A 62 -30.45 3.37 10.73
N LEU A 63 -29.40 2.72 10.22
CA LEU A 63 -28.08 3.33 10.04
C LEU A 63 -28.09 4.45 9.00
N ARG A 64 -28.90 4.34 7.94
CA ARG A 64 -29.12 5.42 6.95
C ARG A 64 -29.87 6.61 7.57
N ALA A 65 -30.96 6.38 8.30
CA ALA A 65 -31.71 7.43 8.99
C ALA A 65 -30.88 8.10 10.11
N ALA A 66 -30.05 7.34 10.83
CA ALA A 66 -29.09 7.89 11.79
C ALA A 66 -27.95 8.67 11.10
N ARG A 67 -27.49 8.24 9.92
CA ARG A 67 -26.54 8.97 9.06
C ARG A 67 -27.13 10.24 8.49
N GLU A 68 -28.41 10.26 8.16
CA GLU A 68 -29.11 11.44 7.64
C GLU A 68 -29.31 12.50 8.75
N ARG A 69 -29.51 12.06 10.00
CA ARG A 69 -29.55 12.95 11.18
C ARG A 69 -28.15 13.49 11.59
N ARG A 70 -27.08 12.72 11.37
CA ARG A 70 -25.68 13.19 11.51
C ARG A 70 -25.26 13.89 10.21
N GLY A 71 -25.57 15.18 10.11
CA GLY A 71 -25.35 16.00 8.91
C GLY A 71 -24.09 15.65 8.11
N GLY A 72 -24.20 15.68 6.78
CA GLY A 72 -23.24 15.12 5.81
C GLY A 72 -21.78 15.58 5.90
N GLY A 73 -21.42 16.45 6.84
CA GLY A 73 -20.03 16.74 7.25
C GLY A 73 -19.37 15.61 8.07
N SER A 74 -20.11 14.94 8.97
CA SER A 74 -19.53 13.90 9.86
C SER A 74 -19.13 12.62 9.10
N GLN A 75 -19.92 12.22 8.10
CA GLN A 75 -19.61 11.06 7.25
C GLN A 75 -18.36 11.27 6.39
N ARG A 76 -18.09 12.51 5.97
CA ARG A 76 -16.91 12.86 5.15
C ARG A 76 -15.62 12.73 5.93
N VAL A 77 -15.60 13.25 7.17
CA VAL A 77 -14.44 13.14 8.06
C VAL A 77 -14.11 11.68 8.35
N TRP A 78 -15.13 10.85 8.60
CA TRP A 78 -14.95 9.41 8.82
C TRP A 78 -14.31 8.69 7.63
N TRP A 79 -14.70 9.03 6.39
CA TRP A 79 -14.09 8.43 5.20
C TRP A 79 -12.61 8.83 5.07
N SER A 80 -12.27 10.08 5.35
CA SER A 80 -10.88 10.55 5.34
C SER A 80 -10.03 9.91 6.43
N VAL A 81 -10.58 9.71 7.62
CA VAL A 81 -9.93 8.97 8.70
C VAL A 81 -9.72 7.50 8.29
N ALA A 82 -10.72 6.87 7.67
CA ALA A 82 -10.60 5.49 7.19
C ALA A 82 -9.52 5.35 6.10
N VAL A 83 -9.45 6.30 5.15
CA VAL A 83 -8.40 6.33 4.12
C VAL A 83 -7.02 6.54 4.76
N ALA A 84 -6.89 7.46 5.72
CA ALA A 84 -5.64 7.67 6.43
C ALA A 84 -5.21 6.43 7.23
N ALA A 85 -6.15 5.76 7.90
CA ALA A 85 -5.89 4.51 8.60
C ALA A 85 -5.48 3.38 7.65
N ALA A 86 -6.13 3.26 6.50
CA ALA A 86 -5.76 2.28 5.47
C ALA A 86 -4.36 2.57 4.90
N LEU A 87 -4.02 3.83 4.66
CA LEU A 87 -2.68 4.23 4.25
C LEU A 87 -1.64 3.89 5.31
N LEU A 88 -1.90 4.16 6.59
CA LEU A 88 -1.02 3.79 7.70
C LEU A 88 -0.81 2.27 7.78
N LEU A 89 -1.89 1.50 7.65
CA LEU A 89 -1.86 0.04 7.71
C LEU A 89 -0.97 -0.56 6.60
N VAL A 90 -0.84 0.11 5.46
CA VAL A 90 0.04 -0.31 4.36
C VAL A 90 1.45 0.28 4.51
N MET A 91 1.57 1.58 4.76
CA MET A 91 2.85 2.30 4.78
C MET A 91 3.73 1.93 5.98
N VAL A 92 3.16 1.84 7.19
CA VAL A 92 3.94 1.62 8.41
C VAL A 92 4.61 0.25 8.40
N PRO A 93 3.92 -0.87 8.07
CA PRO A 93 4.59 -2.17 7.98
C PRO A 93 5.63 -2.25 6.87
N LEU A 94 5.41 -1.57 5.72
CA LEU A 94 6.41 -1.50 4.66
C LEU A 94 7.68 -0.78 5.14
N LEU A 95 7.54 0.36 5.81
CA LEU A 95 8.68 1.12 6.35
C LEU A 95 9.38 0.38 7.51
N ALA A 96 8.63 -0.31 8.37
CA ALA A 96 9.20 -1.16 9.43
C ALA A 96 9.93 -2.37 8.85
N GLY A 97 9.38 -2.99 7.80
CA GLY A 97 10.07 -4.06 7.08
C GLY A 97 11.29 -3.58 6.29
N ALA A 98 11.40 -2.28 6.01
CA ALA A 98 12.55 -1.70 5.34
C ALA A 98 13.68 -1.35 6.32
N ASP A 99 13.39 -0.81 7.49
CA ASP A 99 14.42 -0.32 8.40
C ASP A 99 14.21 -0.81 9.84
N ALA A 100 15.21 -1.51 10.39
CA ALA A 100 15.14 -2.10 11.71
C ALA A 100 15.08 -1.06 12.84
N VAL A 101 15.67 0.12 12.67
CA VAL A 101 15.60 1.20 13.67
C VAL A 101 14.19 1.78 13.69
N PHE A 102 13.60 1.98 12.51
CA PHE A 102 12.19 2.37 12.42
C PHE A 102 11.25 1.28 12.95
N ALA A 103 11.53 -0.01 12.69
CA ALA A 103 10.77 -1.12 13.26
C ALA A 103 10.79 -1.09 14.80
N GLY A 104 11.96 -0.91 15.41
CA GLY A 104 12.07 -0.78 16.86
C GLY A 104 11.31 0.42 17.44
N LEU A 105 11.23 1.54 16.72
CA LEU A 105 10.39 2.68 17.10
C LEU A 105 8.90 2.33 17.03
N VAL A 106 8.48 1.62 15.98
CA VAL A 106 7.10 1.17 15.78
C VAL A 106 6.70 0.18 16.88
N ASP A 107 7.56 -0.79 17.20
CA ASP A 107 7.33 -1.80 18.23
C ASP A 107 7.31 -1.19 19.65
N ALA A 108 8.05 -0.11 19.88
CA ALA A 108 8.00 0.63 21.15
C ALA A 108 6.71 1.45 21.31
N LEU A 109 6.10 1.90 20.20
CA LEU A 109 4.90 2.73 20.19
C LEU A 109 3.60 1.91 20.08
N LEU A 110 3.63 0.79 19.38
CA LEU A 110 2.50 -0.11 19.21
C LEU A 110 2.53 -1.18 20.31
N PRO A 111 1.48 -1.28 21.15
CA PRO A 111 1.33 -2.43 22.04
C PRO A 111 1.24 -3.71 21.21
N SER A 112 1.80 -4.82 21.70
CA SER A 112 1.70 -6.12 21.04
C SER A 112 0.22 -6.54 20.91
N ILE A 113 -0.32 -6.43 19.69
CA ILE A 113 -1.71 -6.80 19.40
C ILE A 113 -1.76 -8.30 19.13
N ASP A 114 -2.41 -9.06 20.02
CA ASP A 114 -2.73 -10.46 19.79
C ASP A 114 -3.79 -10.56 18.68
N VAL A 115 -3.34 -10.75 17.43
CA VAL A 115 -4.19 -10.89 16.24
C VAL A 115 -5.28 -11.97 16.43
N PRO A 116 -5.00 -13.15 17.03
CA PRO A 116 -6.04 -14.15 17.30
C PRO A 116 -7.09 -13.66 18.30
N ALA A 117 -6.69 -12.88 19.31
CA ALA A 117 -7.61 -12.33 20.30
C ALA A 117 -8.51 -11.25 19.70
N VAL A 118 -7.96 -10.35 18.88
CA VAL A 118 -8.72 -9.32 18.17
C VAL A 118 -9.74 -9.94 17.22
N LEU A 119 -9.34 -10.94 16.43
CA LEU A 119 -10.26 -11.63 15.53
C LEU A 119 -11.38 -12.34 16.29
N ARG A 120 -11.06 -13.03 17.39
CA ARG A 120 -12.03 -13.70 18.26
C ARG A 120 -13.05 -12.72 18.84
N TRP A 121 -12.60 -11.62 19.44
CA TRP A 121 -13.50 -10.63 20.03
C TRP A 121 -14.32 -9.86 19.00
N THR A 122 -13.77 -9.61 17.81
CA THR A 122 -14.51 -9.00 16.69
C THR A 122 -15.62 -9.92 16.19
N LEU A 123 -15.35 -11.23 16.06
CA LEU A 123 -16.35 -12.21 15.66
C LEU A 123 -17.46 -12.33 16.71
N VAL A 124 -17.10 -12.42 18.00
CA VAL A 124 -18.07 -12.43 19.12
C VAL A 124 -18.93 -11.17 19.11
N PHE A 125 -18.33 -9.99 18.90
CA PHE A 125 -19.05 -8.73 18.81
C PHE A 125 -20.02 -8.68 17.62
N CYS A 126 -19.62 -9.17 16.44
CA CYS A 126 -20.49 -9.26 15.27
C CYS A 126 -21.68 -10.21 15.50
N VAL A 127 -21.43 -11.39 16.09
CA VAL A 127 -22.48 -12.37 16.38
C VAL A 127 -23.45 -11.85 17.43
N ALA A 128 -22.94 -11.26 18.52
CA ALA A 128 -23.76 -10.66 19.57
C ALA A 128 -24.54 -9.43 19.05
N GLY A 129 -23.92 -8.61 18.21
CA GLY A 129 -24.53 -7.45 17.57
C GLY A 129 -25.65 -7.81 16.58
N LEU A 130 -25.46 -8.85 15.76
CA LEU A 130 -26.49 -9.37 14.87
C LEU A 130 -27.65 -10.01 15.65
N GLY A 131 -27.34 -10.74 16.73
CA GLY A 131 -28.36 -11.35 17.60
C GLY A 131 -29.22 -10.32 18.32
N THR A 132 -28.60 -9.25 18.84
CA THR A 132 -29.32 -8.14 19.50
C THR A 132 -30.12 -7.31 18.50
N ALA A 133 -29.59 -7.04 17.31
CA ALA A 133 -30.34 -6.37 16.23
C ALA A 133 -31.56 -7.19 15.76
N GLY A 134 -31.43 -8.51 15.65
CA GLY A 134 -32.54 -9.42 15.33
C GLY A 134 -33.62 -9.46 16.41
N ALA A 135 -33.23 -9.45 17.69
CA ALA A 135 -34.17 -9.41 18.81
C ALA A 135 -34.95 -8.08 18.88
N LEU A 136 -34.29 -6.95 18.61
CA LEU A 136 -34.93 -5.63 18.56
C LEU A 136 -35.91 -5.49 17.39
N TYR A 137 -35.60 -6.11 16.24
CA TYR A 137 -36.50 -6.13 15.07
C TYR A 137 -37.81 -6.88 15.35
N LEU A 138 -37.76 -7.97 16.13
CA LEU A 138 -38.94 -8.75 16.51
C LEU A 138 -39.82 -8.04 17.56
N LEU A 139 -39.22 -7.22 18.42
CA LEU A 139 -39.92 -6.51 19.50
C LEU A 139 -40.57 -5.19 19.06
N ALA A 140 -40.09 -4.55 17.98
CA ALA A 140 -40.44 -3.17 17.65
C ALA A 140 -40.93 -2.96 16.21
N GLY A 141 -41.51 -3.98 15.57
CA GLY A 141 -42.02 -3.85 14.19
C GLY A 141 -43.49 -3.43 14.09
N PRO A 142 -43.81 -2.15 13.80
CA PRO A 142 -45.14 -1.77 13.30
C PRO A 142 -45.28 -2.00 11.78
N LEU A 143 -46.48 -2.42 11.36
CA LEU A 143 -46.89 -2.61 9.97
C LEU A 143 -46.97 -1.27 9.20
N PRO A 144 -46.85 -1.28 7.85
CA PRO A 144 -46.72 -0.06 7.06
C PRO A 144 -48.06 0.65 6.90
N SER A 145 -48.11 1.95 7.21
CA SER A 145 -49.08 2.87 6.61
C SER A 145 -48.47 3.42 5.32
N ALA A 146 -49.19 3.22 4.21
CA ALA A 146 -48.94 3.92 2.96
C ALA A 146 -49.44 5.36 3.10
N GLY A 147 -48.57 6.33 2.79
CA GLY A 147 -48.93 7.74 2.79
C GLY A 147 -47.69 8.63 2.61
N ASP A 148 -47.66 9.30 1.46
CA ASP A 148 -46.97 10.55 1.18
C ASP A 148 -45.49 10.52 0.77
N ALA A 149 -45.32 10.61 -0.56
CA ALA A 149 -44.11 11.06 -1.22
C ALA A 149 -44.02 12.60 -1.16
N PRO A 150 -42.87 13.19 -0.82
CA PRO A 150 -42.61 14.60 -1.09
C PRO A 150 -41.89 14.78 -2.43
N HIS A 151 -42.50 15.59 -3.29
CA HIS A 151 -41.91 16.16 -4.50
C HIS A 151 -40.62 16.93 -4.18
N ALA A 152 -39.59 16.77 -5.00
CA ALA A 152 -38.35 17.54 -4.90
C ALA A 152 -38.27 18.51 -6.08
N ASP A 153 -38.46 19.78 -5.75
CA ASP A 153 -38.47 20.90 -6.69
C ASP A 153 -37.08 21.20 -7.25
N TRP A 154 -37.05 21.20 -8.57
CA TRP A 154 -36.13 21.80 -9.51
C TRP A 154 -36.05 23.34 -9.46
N GLU A 155 -35.19 23.94 -8.63
CA GLU A 155 -34.68 25.30 -8.92
C GLU A 155 -33.46 25.65 -8.04
N ASP A 156 -32.28 25.77 -8.68
CA ASP A 156 -31.32 26.85 -8.38
C ASP A 156 -30.09 26.74 -9.32
N GLN A 157 -30.22 27.39 -10.48
CA GLN A 157 -29.13 27.74 -11.38
C GLN A 157 -28.63 29.15 -11.03
N ALA A 158 -27.49 29.26 -10.34
CA ALA A 158 -26.63 30.46 -10.43
C ALA A 158 -25.22 30.21 -9.83
N ALA A 159 -24.30 29.68 -10.63
CA ALA A 159 -22.86 30.03 -10.56
C ALA A 159 -22.11 29.39 -11.74
N ALA A 160 -22.00 30.16 -12.82
CA ALA A 160 -21.23 29.82 -14.01
C ALA A 160 -19.75 29.56 -13.66
N GLY A 161 -19.23 28.39 -14.07
CA GLY A 161 -17.77 28.17 -14.11
C GLY A 161 -17.23 26.74 -13.96
N ASP A 162 -18.03 25.67 -13.96
CA ASP A 162 -17.47 24.32 -13.73
C ASP A 162 -17.90 23.29 -14.79
N ARG A 163 -17.09 23.14 -15.85
CA ARG A 163 -17.27 22.10 -16.89
C ARG A 163 -17.22 20.66 -16.32
N TRP A 164 -16.72 20.48 -15.09
CA TRP A 164 -16.64 19.19 -14.40
C TRP A 164 -17.84 18.89 -13.49
N GLY A 165 -18.68 19.88 -13.18
CA GLY A 165 -19.94 19.68 -12.45
C GLY A 165 -20.94 18.79 -13.22
N ARG A 166 -20.81 18.74 -14.57
CA ARG A 166 -21.63 17.89 -15.45
C ARG A 166 -21.39 16.39 -15.31
N LYS A 167 -20.29 15.93 -14.71
CA LYS A 167 -19.95 14.49 -14.59
C LYS A 167 -20.14 13.91 -13.18
N GLY A 168 -20.68 14.65 -12.21
CA GLY A 168 -20.96 14.13 -10.86
C GLY A 168 -19.73 13.76 -10.02
N ILE A 169 -18.51 13.99 -10.51
CA ILE A 169 -17.26 13.68 -9.79
C ILE A 169 -17.08 14.74 -8.69
N ARG A 170 -17.49 14.41 -7.47
CA ARG A 170 -17.46 15.29 -6.29
C ARG A 170 -16.03 15.44 -5.77
N ARG A 171 -15.54 16.67 -5.71
CA ARG A 171 -14.18 17.04 -5.24
C ARG A 171 -14.09 17.01 -3.69
N PHE A 172 -12.89 16.72 -3.13
CA PHE A 172 -12.65 16.59 -1.68
C PHE A 172 -12.49 17.94 -0.95
N SER A 173 -13.02 18.07 0.27
CA SER A 173 -12.83 19.26 1.12
C SER A 173 -11.40 19.36 1.69
N PRO A 174 -10.94 20.54 2.16
CA PRO A 174 -9.60 20.71 2.74
C PRO A 174 -9.24 19.75 3.88
N VAL A 175 -10.21 19.46 4.76
CA VAL A 175 -10.05 18.52 5.86
C VAL A 175 -9.95 17.08 5.33
N GLU A 176 -10.65 16.79 4.22
CA GLU A 176 -10.72 15.43 3.69
C GLU A 176 -9.40 14.94 3.07
N TRP A 177 -8.63 15.83 2.45
CA TRP A 177 -7.29 15.50 1.93
C TRP A 177 -6.16 15.81 2.94
N GLY A 178 -6.37 16.79 3.82
CA GLY A 178 -5.37 17.20 4.81
C GLY A 178 -5.02 16.10 5.80
N ILE A 179 -6.00 15.30 6.23
CA ILE A 179 -5.78 14.21 7.18
C ILE A 179 -4.84 13.13 6.59
N PRO A 180 -5.14 12.48 5.44
CA PRO A 180 -4.23 11.51 4.83
C PRO A 180 -2.82 12.04 4.54
N VAL A 181 -2.72 13.25 3.99
CA VAL A 181 -1.43 13.84 3.60
C VAL A 181 -0.61 14.23 4.83
N GLY A 182 -1.25 14.82 5.85
CA GLY A 182 -0.59 15.17 7.10
C GLY A 182 -0.08 13.93 7.83
N THR A 183 -0.90 12.89 7.92
CA THR A 183 -0.51 11.60 8.51
C THR A 183 0.67 10.98 7.78
N LEU A 184 0.64 10.94 6.44
CA LEU A 184 1.75 10.41 5.64
C LEU A 184 3.05 11.21 5.86
N THR A 185 2.92 12.54 5.94
CA THR A 185 4.06 13.44 6.21
C THR A 185 4.70 13.12 7.55
N ILE A 186 3.90 12.92 8.60
CA ILE A 186 4.40 12.59 9.95
C ILE A 186 5.16 11.26 9.93
N VAL A 187 4.59 10.22 9.32
CA VAL A 187 5.23 8.90 9.24
C VAL A 187 6.54 8.98 8.44
N PHE A 188 6.56 9.67 7.32
CA PHE A 188 7.76 9.81 6.50
C PHE A 188 8.82 10.67 7.19
N ALA A 189 8.42 11.71 7.90
CA ALA A 189 9.34 12.52 8.70
C ALA A 189 9.93 11.70 9.86
N ALA A 190 9.14 10.85 10.51
CA ALA A 190 9.64 9.93 11.53
C ALA A 190 10.65 8.93 10.96
N PHE A 191 10.33 8.32 9.81
CA PHE A 191 11.23 7.40 9.11
C PHE A 191 12.53 8.07 8.65
N VAL A 192 12.45 9.24 7.98
CA VAL A 192 13.65 9.99 7.60
C VAL A 192 14.43 10.45 8.85
N GLY A 193 13.72 10.76 9.94
CA GLY A 193 14.32 11.07 11.24
C GLY A 193 15.16 9.92 11.79
N THR A 194 14.71 8.66 11.69
CA THR A 194 15.53 7.51 12.11
C THR A 194 16.76 7.34 11.23
N GLN A 195 16.65 7.57 9.92
CA GLN A 195 17.78 7.50 8.99
C GLN A 195 18.84 8.57 9.29
N VAL A 196 18.41 9.80 9.54
CA VAL A 196 19.27 10.91 9.94
C VAL A 196 19.92 10.60 11.30
N ALA A 197 19.16 10.08 12.27
CA ALA A 197 19.71 9.69 13.57
C ALA A 197 20.78 8.61 13.45
N VAL A 198 20.65 7.64 12.54
CA VAL A 198 21.70 6.64 12.27
C VAL A 198 22.94 7.30 11.64
N LEU A 199 22.75 8.22 10.70
CA LEU A 199 23.86 8.90 10.02
C LEU A 199 24.70 9.76 10.97
N PHE A 200 24.07 10.41 11.96
CA PHE A 200 24.75 11.29 12.92
C PHE A 200 25.00 10.64 14.31
N GLY A 201 24.42 9.47 14.59
CA GLY A 201 24.42 8.84 15.92
C GLY A 201 25.66 8.02 16.27
N GLY A 202 26.54 7.74 15.30
CA GLY A 202 27.78 6.97 15.49
C GLY A 202 27.57 5.52 15.98
N ASP A 203 28.68 4.77 16.10
CA ASP A 203 28.69 3.33 16.42
C ASP A 203 27.99 2.95 17.75
N GLY A 204 27.70 3.92 18.61
CA GLY A 204 27.02 3.72 19.90
C GLY A 204 25.50 3.55 19.78
N TYR A 205 24.85 4.22 18.81
CA TYR A 205 23.41 4.09 18.55
C TYR A 205 23.10 2.80 17.78
N VAL A 206 23.95 2.47 16.79
CA VAL A 206 23.83 1.26 15.98
C VAL A 206 23.99 -0.01 16.83
N ARG A 207 24.97 -0.06 17.76
CA ARG A 207 25.19 -1.24 18.62
C ARG A 207 24.11 -1.47 19.69
N ARG A 208 23.41 -0.43 20.14
CA ARG A 208 22.39 -0.54 21.20
C ARG A 208 21.01 -0.91 20.65
N THR A 209 20.73 -0.59 19.38
CA THR A 209 19.42 -0.78 18.76
C THR A 209 19.41 -1.89 17.69
N ALA A 210 20.52 -2.13 17.00
CA ALA A 210 20.61 -3.17 15.98
C ALA A 210 21.26 -4.44 16.56
N GLY A 211 20.49 -5.24 17.30
CA GLY A 211 20.87 -6.61 17.67
C GLY A 211 20.89 -7.59 16.49
N LEU A 212 21.10 -7.11 15.27
CA LEU A 212 21.07 -7.88 14.03
C LEU A 212 22.41 -7.78 13.34
N THR A 213 22.93 -8.92 12.89
CA THR A 213 24.16 -8.96 12.10
C THR A 213 23.98 -8.10 10.84
N TYR A 214 24.99 -7.30 10.49
CA TYR A 214 25.04 -6.39 9.33
C TYR A 214 24.57 -7.05 8.01
N ALA A 215 24.67 -8.38 7.93
CA ALA A 215 24.25 -9.22 6.82
C ALA A 215 22.71 -9.32 6.63
N GLU A 216 21.89 -9.11 7.66
CA GLU A 216 20.41 -9.08 7.53
C GLU A 216 19.93 -7.68 7.13
N TYR A 217 20.56 -6.63 7.67
CA TYR A 217 20.30 -5.23 7.27
C TYR A 217 20.52 -5.00 5.77
N ALA A 218 21.52 -5.68 5.18
CA ALA A 218 21.87 -5.54 3.77
C ALA A 218 20.93 -6.28 2.81
N ARG A 219 20.14 -7.27 3.27
CA ARG A 219 19.40 -8.19 2.37
C ARG A 219 17.91 -7.86 2.17
N GLY A 220 17.33 -6.94 2.95
CA GLY A 220 15.92 -6.57 2.88
C GLY A 220 15.68 -5.05 2.83
N GLY A 221 14.55 -4.63 2.25
CA GLY A 221 14.05 -3.26 2.38
C GLY A 221 13.95 -2.46 1.08
N PHE A 222 14.70 -2.79 0.04
CA PHE A 222 14.62 -2.07 -1.24
C PHE A 222 13.21 -2.10 -1.83
N TRP A 223 12.63 -3.30 -1.96
CA TRP A 223 11.31 -3.49 -2.54
C TRP A 223 10.22 -2.79 -1.73
N GLN A 224 10.33 -2.81 -0.40
CA GLN A 224 9.42 -2.10 0.48
C GLN A 224 9.46 -0.58 0.22
N LEU A 225 10.66 0.01 0.14
CA LEU A 225 10.82 1.45 -0.11
C LEU A 225 10.36 1.86 -1.51
N SER A 226 10.60 1.01 -2.53
CA SER A 226 10.10 1.22 -3.89
C SER A 226 8.57 1.16 -3.95
N ILE A 227 7.94 0.20 -3.27
CA ILE A 227 6.48 0.13 -3.16
C ILE A 227 5.93 1.40 -2.48
N VAL A 228 6.58 1.87 -1.41
CA VAL A 228 6.22 3.11 -0.72
C VAL A 228 6.33 4.32 -1.66
N SER A 229 7.37 4.41 -2.48
CA SER A 229 7.58 5.52 -3.43
C SER A 229 6.49 5.56 -4.50
N VAL A 230 6.12 4.40 -5.08
CA VAL A 230 5.03 4.28 -6.07
C VAL A 230 3.66 4.58 -5.47
N LEU A 231 3.34 4.00 -4.31
CA LEU A 231 2.06 4.24 -3.63
C LEU A 231 1.89 5.70 -3.23
N THR A 232 2.95 6.34 -2.75
CA THR A 232 2.93 7.78 -2.44
C THR A 232 2.64 8.62 -3.67
N LEU A 233 3.22 8.26 -4.82
CA LEU A 233 2.98 8.99 -6.06
C LEU A 233 1.50 8.87 -6.48
N ALA A 234 0.90 7.69 -6.31
CA ALA A 234 -0.53 7.48 -6.54
C ALA A 234 -1.40 8.34 -5.59
N VAL A 235 -1.04 8.42 -4.30
CA VAL A 235 -1.73 9.29 -3.32
C VAL A 235 -1.61 10.75 -3.72
N ILE A 236 -0.41 11.24 -4.06
CA ILE A 236 -0.19 12.62 -4.51
C ILE A 236 -0.98 12.91 -5.77
N ALA A 237 -0.97 12.00 -6.76
CA ALA A 237 -1.74 12.16 -8.00
C ALA A 237 -3.25 12.25 -7.72
N ALA A 238 -3.78 11.40 -6.82
CA ALA A 238 -5.18 11.46 -6.40
C ALA A 238 -5.50 12.79 -5.70
N VAL A 239 -4.67 13.21 -4.74
CA VAL A 239 -4.84 14.47 -4.02
C VAL A 239 -4.82 15.66 -4.98
N LEU A 240 -3.84 15.73 -5.89
CA LEU A 240 -3.74 16.82 -6.88
C LEU A 240 -4.91 16.83 -7.88
N ARG A 241 -5.47 15.66 -8.21
CA ARG A 241 -6.60 15.52 -9.14
C ARG A 241 -7.94 15.88 -8.50
N TYR A 242 -8.15 15.53 -7.23
CA TYR A 242 -9.47 15.60 -6.58
C TYR A 242 -9.61 16.69 -5.50
N ALA A 243 -8.51 17.32 -5.06
CA ALA A 243 -8.57 18.37 -4.02
C ALA A 243 -9.31 19.64 -4.51
N ARG A 244 -10.32 20.08 -3.76
CA ARG A 244 -10.93 21.41 -3.94
C ARG A 244 -9.97 22.48 -3.46
N GLN A 245 -9.84 23.53 -4.26
CA GLN A 245 -8.96 24.67 -3.96
C GLN A 245 -9.77 25.96 -4.06
N ARG A 246 -10.51 26.33 -3.01
CA ARG A 246 -11.36 27.54 -3.02
C ARG A 246 -10.51 28.78 -2.70
N ALA A 247 -9.76 28.75 -1.60
CA ALA A 247 -8.98 29.90 -1.13
C ALA A 247 -7.51 29.90 -1.57
N ARG A 248 -6.89 31.09 -1.66
CA ARG A 248 -5.44 31.24 -1.94
C ARG A 248 -4.57 30.62 -0.82
N ALA A 249 -5.04 30.66 0.43
CA ALA A 249 -4.36 30.04 1.56
C ALA A 249 -4.35 28.50 1.43
N GLU A 250 -5.49 27.88 1.16
CA GLU A 250 -5.62 26.42 0.94
C GLU A 250 -4.68 25.92 -0.17
N ARG A 251 -4.54 26.68 -1.26
CA ARG A 251 -3.61 26.36 -2.35
C ARG A 251 -2.15 26.38 -1.92
N ARG A 252 -1.77 27.32 -1.05
CA ARG A 252 -0.41 27.40 -0.51
C ARG A 252 -0.13 26.25 0.45
N TRP A 253 -1.07 25.96 1.35
CA TRP A 253 -0.98 24.83 2.27
C TRP A 253 -0.85 23.49 1.55
N LEU A 254 -1.69 23.22 0.55
CA LEU A 254 -1.60 22.00 -0.25
C LEU A 254 -0.25 21.89 -0.97
N ARG A 255 0.25 22.99 -1.55
CA ARG A 255 1.56 22.99 -2.22
C ARG A 255 2.70 22.71 -1.24
N ALA A 256 2.69 23.35 -0.07
CA ALA A 256 3.70 23.13 0.95
C ALA A 256 3.68 21.68 1.45
N ALA A 257 2.49 21.13 1.73
CA ALA A 257 2.34 19.75 2.17
C ALA A 257 2.80 18.74 1.11
N VAL A 258 2.37 18.89 -0.15
CA VAL A 258 2.81 18.00 -1.24
C VAL A 258 4.32 18.16 -1.49
N ALA A 259 4.86 19.38 -1.48
CA ALA A 259 6.30 19.58 -1.65
C ALA A 259 7.11 18.91 -0.53
N LEU A 260 6.66 19.03 0.72
CA LEU A 260 7.29 18.37 1.85
C LEU A 260 7.25 16.84 1.71
N VAL A 261 6.10 16.26 1.35
CA VAL A 261 6.00 14.82 1.09
C VAL A 261 6.94 14.42 -0.05
N CYS A 262 7.00 15.17 -1.16
CA CYS A 262 7.92 14.89 -2.26
C CYS A 262 9.38 14.88 -1.81
N VAL A 263 9.81 15.86 -0.99
CA VAL A 263 11.17 15.92 -0.46
C VAL A 263 11.46 14.71 0.44
N LEU A 264 10.56 14.38 1.37
CA LEU A 264 10.72 13.20 2.23
C LEU A 264 10.78 11.91 1.42
N THR A 265 9.93 11.77 0.39
CA THR A 265 9.96 10.59 -0.49
C THR A 265 11.24 10.53 -1.32
N LEU A 266 11.80 11.65 -1.78
CA LEU A 266 13.09 11.66 -2.47
C LEU A 266 14.23 11.15 -1.57
N VAL A 267 14.20 11.48 -0.27
CA VAL A 267 15.16 10.93 0.70
C VAL A 267 14.98 9.40 0.85
N ILE A 268 13.73 8.93 0.94
CA ILE A 268 13.40 7.49 0.97
C ILE A 268 13.92 6.78 -0.29
N VAL A 269 13.69 7.35 -1.47
CA VAL A 269 14.17 6.82 -2.75
C VAL A 269 15.70 6.78 -2.81
N ALA A 270 16.37 7.86 -2.36
CA ALA A 270 17.82 7.90 -2.29
C ALA A 270 18.38 6.80 -1.35
N SER A 271 17.71 6.55 -0.22
CA SER A 271 18.05 5.45 0.67
C SER A 271 17.86 4.09 0.02
N ALA A 272 16.79 3.89 -0.76
CA ALA A 272 16.55 2.65 -1.49
C ALA A 272 17.65 2.39 -2.53
N LEU A 273 17.98 3.39 -3.35
CA LEU A 273 19.06 3.32 -4.34
C LEU A 273 20.42 3.02 -3.70
N HIS A 274 20.74 3.69 -2.58
CA HIS A 274 22.01 3.44 -1.87
C HIS A 274 22.12 2.01 -1.36
N ARG A 275 21.03 1.44 -0.84
CA ARG A 275 20.98 0.04 -0.40
C ARG A 275 21.16 -0.93 -1.56
N MET A 276 20.47 -0.69 -2.67
CA MET A 276 20.57 -1.53 -3.87
C MET A 276 21.98 -1.52 -4.45
N TRP A 277 22.59 -0.35 -4.53
CA TRP A 277 23.97 -0.17 -4.96
C TRP A 277 24.96 -0.94 -4.07
N THR A 278 24.80 -0.84 -2.75
CA THR A 278 25.63 -1.59 -1.78
C THR A 278 25.43 -3.10 -1.95
N TYR A 279 24.19 -3.54 -2.18
CA TYR A 279 23.86 -4.93 -2.45
C TYR A 279 24.53 -5.45 -3.72
N GLN A 280 24.51 -4.69 -4.82
CA GLN A 280 25.18 -5.03 -6.07
C GLN A 280 26.70 -5.10 -5.91
N GLN A 281 27.30 -4.21 -5.12
CA GLN A 281 28.75 -4.30 -4.84
C GLN A 281 29.11 -5.59 -4.08
N ALA A 282 28.25 -6.03 -3.16
CA ALA A 282 28.46 -7.23 -2.37
C ALA A 282 28.22 -8.51 -3.19
N TYR A 283 27.09 -8.61 -3.88
CA TYR A 283 26.62 -9.85 -4.54
C TYR A 283 26.78 -9.89 -6.06
N GLY A 284 27.10 -8.76 -6.69
CA GLY A 284 27.25 -8.64 -8.15
C GLY A 284 26.10 -7.91 -8.83
N PHE A 285 26.42 -7.38 -10.00
CA PHE A 285 25.48 -6.63 -10.82
C PHE A 285 24.64 -7.61 -11.65
N THR A 286 23.35 -7.33 -11.79
CA THR A 286 22.48 -8.05 -12.72
C THR A 286 21.60 -7.06 -13.47
N VAL A 287 21.15 -7.45 -14.68
CA VAL A 287 20.27 -6.64 -15.52
C VAL A 287 18.97 -6.31 -14.79
N SER A 288 18.33 -7.27 -14.12
CA SER A 288 17.09 -7.03 -13.36
C SER A 288 17.28 -5.98 -12.25
N ARG A 289 18.44 -6.01 -11.57
CA ARG A 289 18.77 -5.04 -10.51
C ARG A 289 18.99 -3.64 -11.09
N LEU A 290 19.72 -3.54 -12.20
CA LEU A 290 19.94 -2.29 -12.91
C LEU A 290 18.62 -1.68 -13.43
N LEU A 291 17.76 -2.49 -14.05
CA LEU A 291 16.46 -2.05 -14.55
C LEU A 291 15.58 -1.46 -13.43
N VAL A 292 15.60 -2.10 -12.27
CA VAL A 292 14.88 -1.65 -11.09
C VAL A 292 15.44 -0.34 -10.55
N GLU A 293 16.76 -0.16 -10.49
CA GLU A 293 17.39 1.12 -10.12
C GLU A 293 17.08 2.25 -11.11
N VAL A 294 17.08 1.95 -12.41
CA VAL A 294 16.74 2.91 -13.46
C VAL A 294 15.26 3.31 -13.35
N CYS A 295 14.36 2.36 -13.10
CA CYS A 295 12.95 2.62 -12.86
C CYS A 295 12.74 3.49 -11.62
N GLU A 296 13.43 3.18 -10.52
CA GLU A 296 13.37 3.97 -9.29
C GLU A 296 13.95 5.38 -9.48
N GLY A 297 15.04 5.51 -10.26
CA GLY A 297 15.59 6.80 -10.68
C GLY A 297 14.61 7.62 -11.53
N TRP A 298 13.85 6.97 -12.42
CA TRP A 298 12.77 7.62 -13.15
C TRP A 298 11.65 8.09 -12.21
N ILE A 299 11.27 7.28 -11.20
CA ILE A 299 10.30 7.70 -10.17
C ILE A 299 10.82 8.95 -9.43
N ALA A 300 12.10 8.97 -9.05
CA ALA A 300 12.73 10.15 -8.44
C ALA A 300 12.64 11.38 -9.36
N LEU A 301 12.90 11.21 -10.66
CA LEU A 301 12.74 12.28 -11.65
C LEU A 301 11.28 12.76 -11.73
N VAL A 302 10.30 11.86 -11.66
CA VAL A 302 8.88 12.24 -11.59
C VAL A 302 8.59 13.06 -10.34
N TYR A 303 9.13 12.70 -9.17
CA TYR A 303 9.02 13.51 -7.95
C TYR A 303 9.64 14.91 -8.11
N LEU A 304 10.79 15.03 -8.77
CA LEU A 304 11.39 16.32 -9.08
C LEU A 304 10.52 17.16 -10.03
N LEU A 305 9.92 16.54 -11.04
CA LEU A 305 8.96 17.20 -11.93
C LEU A 305 7.69 17.64 -11.19
N VAL A 306 7.18 16.81 -10.27
CA VAL A 306 6.06 17.16 -9.38
C VAL A 306 6.45 18.40 -8.57
N ALA A 307 7.59 18.38 -7.87
CA ALA A 307 8.07 19.50 -7.08
C ALA A 307 8.25 20.77 -7.92
N ALA A 308 8.84 20.67 -9.10
CA ALA A 308 9.02 21.79 -10.03
C ALA A 308 7.67 22.37 -10.52
N SER A 309 6.66 21.53 -10.73
CA SER A 309 5.30 21.96 -11.11
C SER A 309 4.57 22.72 -9.99
N LEU A 310 4.94 22.49 -8.73
CA LEU A 310 4.38 23.24 -7.60
C LEU A 310 4.92 24.67 -7.56
N VAL A 311 6.16 24.87 -8.04
CA VAL A 311 6.83 26.17 -8.14
C VAL A 311 6.40 26.90 -9.42
N ARG A 312 6.45 26.23 -10.58
CA ARG A 312 6.09 26.80 -11.89
C ARG A 312 4.62 26.53 -12.19
N LEU A 313 3.77 27.57 -12.18
CA LEU A 313 2.29 27.54 -12.30
C LEU A 313 1.68 26.88 -13.58
N ARG A 314 2.39 26.05 -14.35
CA ARG A 314 1.92 25.44 -15.60
C ARG A 314 1.60 23.94 -15.44
N ARG A 315 0.36 23.62 -15.06
CA ARG A 315 -0.13 22.23 -14.84
C ARG A 315 -0.28 21.38 -16.13
N GLY A 316 -0.33 21.99 -17.31
CA GLY A 316 -0.71 21.29 -18.56
C GLY A 316 0.35 20.37 -19.18
N TRP A 317 1.62 20.49 -18.77
CA TRP A 317 2.75 19.80 -19.42
C TRP A 317 3.13 18.49 -18.70
N MET A 318 2.69 18.31 -17.47
CA MET A 318 3.19 17.30 -16.54
C MET A 318 3.08 15.84 -17.02
N PRO A 319 1.94 15.36 -17.60
CA PRO A 319 1.86 13.99 -18.10
C PRO A 319 2.76 13.76 -19.31
N ARG A 320 2.86 14.76 -20.20
CA ARG A 320 3.70 14.70 -21.39
C ARG A 320 5.18 14.72 -21.04
N THR A 321 5.57 15.52 -20.05
CA THR A 321 6.96 15.56 -19.57
C THR A 321 7.35 14.29 -18.83
N ALA A 322 6.44 13.68 -18.06
CA ALA A 322 6.72 12.39 -17.41
C ALA A 322 6.87 11.25 -18.44
N ALA A 323 6.00 11.22 -19.46
CA ALA A 323 6.13 10.27 -20.56
C ALA A 323 7.40 10.52 -21.41
N GLY A 324 7.72 11.78 -21.69
CA GLY A 324 8.96 12.16 -22.36
C GLY A 324 10.20 11.78 -21.55
N ALA A 325 10.16 11.95 -20.22
CA ALA A 325 11.22 11.51 -19.33
C ALA A 325 11.37 9.98 -19.33
N ALA A 326 10.27 9.22 -19.40
CA ALA A 326 10.32 7.77 -19.53
C ALA A 326 10.98 7.36 -20.85
N ALA A 327 10.60 7.99 -21.96
CA ALA A 327 11.20 7.74 -23.27
C ALA A 327 12.70 8.07 -23.28
N VAL A 328 13.11 9.22 -22.73
CA VAL A 328 14.52 9.59 -22.60
C VAL A 328 15.29 8.62 -21.71
N THR A 329 14.69 8.13 -20.63
CA THR A 329 15.31 7.14 -19.74
C THR A 329 15.51 5.81 -20.47
N LEU A 330 14.52 5.35 -21.25
CA LEU A 330 14.63 4.13 -22.06
C LEU A 330 15.67 4.28 -23.18
N LEU A 331 15.72 5.44 -23.84
CA LEU A 331 16.75 5.73 -24.83
C LEU A 331 18.14 5.77 -24.20
N GLY A 332 18.28 6.38 -23.02
CA GLY A 332 19.53 6.39 -22.25
C GLY A 332 19.96 4.97 -21.87
N LEU A 333 19.02 4.12 -21.46
CA LEU A 333 19.29 2.71 -21.16
C LEU A 333 19.74 1.94 -22.41
N ALA A 334 19.07 2.15 -23.54
CA ALA A 334 19.44 1.54 -24.81
C ALA A 334 20.82 1.98 -25.31
N LEU A 335 21.21 3.25 -25.07
CA LEU A 335 22.54 3.77 -25.42
C LEU A 335 23.63 3.28 -24.47
N LEU A 336 23.32 3.04 -23.20
CA LEU A 336 24.28 2.57 -22.21
C LEU A 336 24.62 1.09 -22.39
N ASP A 337 23.76 0.34 -23.08
CA ASP A 337 23.82 -1.12 -23.19
C ASP A 337 23.85 -1.80 -21.80
N PRO A 338 22.68 -2.15 -21.24
CA PRO A 338 22.60 -2.63 -19.87
C PRO A 338 23.35 -3.95 -19.66
N GLU A 339 23.48 -4.79 -20.70
CA GLU A 339 24.17 -6.07 -20.58
C GLU A 339 25.69 -5.89 -20.63
N ALA A 340 26.19 -5.04 -21.54
CA ALA A 340 27.59 -4.66 -21.57
C ALA A 340 28.03 -3.98 -20.25
N PHE A 341 27.23 -3.04 -19.74
CA PHE A 341 27.52 -2.35 -18.48
C PHE A 341 27.56 -3.31 -17.28
N VAL A 342 26.61 -4.25 -17.20
CA VAL A 342 26.57 -5.26 -16.12
C VAL A 342 27.76 -6.21 -16.22
N ALA A 343 28.15 -6.62 -17.42
CA ALA A 343 29.32 -7.46 -17.63
C ALA A 343 30.60 -6.73 -17.19
N ASP A 344 30.81 -5.49 -17.63
CA ASP A 344 31.97 -4.68 -17.30
C ASP A 344 32.13 -4.47 -15.78
N ARG A 345 31.03 -4.15 -15.09
CA ARG A 345 31.04 -3.98 -13.62
C ARG A 345 31.28 -5.26 -12.83
N ASN A 346 30.85 -6.41 -13.35
CA ASN A 346 31.18 -7.68 -12.70
C ASN A 346 32.65 -8.06 -12.92
N ILE A 347 33.22 -7.72 -14.08
CA ILE A 347 34.64 -7.94 -14.36
C ILE A 347 35.51 -7.00 -13.51
N ASP A 348 35.14 -5.73 -13.35
CA ASP A 348 35.81 -4.81 -12.41
C ASP A 348 35.81 -5.35 -10.98
N ARG A 349 34.68 -5.94 -10.53
CA ARG A 349 34.59 -6.58 -9.21
C ARG A 349 35.53 -7.77 -9.09
N TRP A 350 35.64 -8.58 -10.14
CA TRP A 350 36.55 -9.71 -10.16
C TRP A 350 38.03 -9.29 -10.14
N GLN A 351 38.39 -8.25 -10.89
CA GLN A 351 39.73 -7.65 -10.85
C GLN A 351 40.06 -7.09 -9.45
N ALA A 352 39.06 -6.66 -8.69
CA ALA A 352 39.18 -6.27 -7.28
C ALA A 352 39.21 -7.46 -6.30
N GLY A 353 39.33 -8.70 -6.78
CA GLY A 353 39.49 -9.91 -5.95
C GLY A 353 38.18 -10.56 -5.48
N LYS A 354 37.02 -10.18 -6.04
CA LYS A 354 35.73 -10.81 -5.72
C LYS A 354 35.45 -12.01 -6.65
N PRO A 355 34.59 -12.96 -6.23
CA PRO A 355 34.22 -14.08 -7.10
C PRO A 355 33.47 -13.61 -8.36
N LEU A 356 33.79 -14.22 -9.49
CA LEU A 356 33.11 -14.03 -10.77
C LEU A 356 31.99 -15.05 -10.93
N ASP A 357 30.79 -14.58 -11.26
CA ASP A 357 29.66 -15.44 -11.59
C ASP A 357 29.65 -15.72 -13.10
N THR A 358 30.42 -16.72 -13.51
CA THR A 358 30.52 -17.13 -14.93
C THR A 358 29.20 -17.69 -15.45
N ALA A 359 28.44 -18.38 -14.60
CA ALA A 359 27.12 -18.90 -14.95
C ALA A 359 26.19 -17.75 -15.33
N TYR A 360 26.09 -16.70 -14.51
CA TYR A 360 25.29 -15.53 -14.82
C TYR A 360 25.76 -14.80 -16.08
N LEU A 361 27.06 -14.51 -16.21
CA LEU A 361 27.59 -13.82 -17.39
C LEU A 361 27.35 -14.61 -18.68
N SER A 362 27.41 -15.94 -18.63
CA SER A 362 27.10 -16.80 -19.77
C SER A 362 25.64 -16.78 -20.17
N THR A 363 24.73 -16.23 -19.35
CA THR A 363 23.31 -16.08 -19.72
C THR A 363 23.03 -14.84 -20.56
N LEU A 364 23.91 -13.84 -20.52
CA LEU A 364 23.78 -12.58 -21.26
C LEU A 364 23.85 -12.79 -22.79
N SER A 365 23.48 -11.77 -23.54
CA SER A 365 23.49 -11.73 -25.00
C SER A 365 24.89 -11.40 -25.56
N ALA A 366 24.98 -11.27 -26.89
CA ALA A 366 26.21 -10.91 -27.60
C ALA A 366 26.79 -9.56 -27.15
N ASP A 367 25.93 -8.67 -26.63
CA ASP A 367 26.27 -7.33 -26.15
C ASP A 367 27.31 -7.37 -25.01
N ALA A 368 27.36 -8.46 -24.24
CA ALA A 368 28.32 -8.65 -23.16
C ALA A 368 29.73 -9.08 -23.63
N LEU A 369 29.89 -9.53 -24.88
CA LEU A 369 31.15 -10.12 -25.37
C LEU A 369 32.35 -9.17 -25.32
N PRO A 370 32.25 -7.88 -25.72
CA PRO A 370 33.39 -6.97 -25.65
C PRO A 370 33.95 -6.81 -24.23
N ALA A 371 33.09 -6.88 -23.21
CA ALA A 371 33.55 -6.80 -21.82
C ALA A 371 34.40 -8.02 -21.43
N THR A 372 34.07 -9.21 -21.96
CA THR A 372 34.78 -10.46 -21.63
C THR A 372 36.22 -10.52 -22.14
N ASP A 373 36.62 -9.64 -23.07
CA ASP A 373 38.01 -9.56 -23.54
C ASP A 373 39.02 -9.12 -22.47
N ARG A 374 38.53 -8.52 -21.39
CA ARG A 374 39.34 -8.16 -20.21
C ARG A 374 39.64 -9.35 -19.29
N LEU A 375 39.05 -10.52 -19.55
CA LEU A 375 39.26 -11.74 -18.77
C LEU A 375 40.38 -12.62 -19.36
N PRO A 376 41.10 -13.38 -18.51
CA PRO A 376 41.99 -14.45 -18.94
C PRO A 376 41.33 -15.44 -19.91
N ALA A 377 42.14 -16.01 -20.80
CA ALA A 377 41.70 -16.97 -21.83
C ALA A 377 40.74 -18.09 -21.34
N PRO A 378 40.96 -18.77 -20.19
CA PRO A 378 40.05 -19.84 -19.76
C PRO A 378 38.67 -19.33 -19.36
N GLU A 379 38.59 -18.20 -18.66
CA GLU A 379 37.33 -17.62 -18.16
C GLU A 379 36.55 -16.95 -19.29
N ARG A 380 37.28 -16.29 -20.21
CA ARG A 380 36.70 -15.71 -21.42
C ARG A 380 36.07 -16.79 -22.30
N ALA A 381 36.77 -17.90 -22.56
CA ALA A 381 36.23 -18.99 -23.39
C ALA A 381 34.97 -19.60 -22.75
N ALA A 382 34.99 -19.83 -21.43
CA ALA A 382 33.84 -20.38 -20.71
C ALA A 382 32.56 -19.53 -20.83
N ILE A 383 32.68 -18.21 -20.99
CA ILE A 383 31.54 -17.29 -21.16
C ILE A 383 31.22 -17.12 -22.65
N ALA A 384 32.21 -16.76 -23.46
CA ALA A 384 32.03 -16.38 -24.86
C ALA A 384 31.53 -17.55 -25.73
N ASP A 385 32.01 -18.77 -25.50
CA ASP A 385 31.60 -19.94 -26.28
C ASP A 385 30.14 -20.32 -25.99
N VAL A 386 29.68 -20.17 -24.75
CA VAL A 386 28.27 -20.39 -24.36
C VAL A 386 27.35 -19.33 -24.97
N ILE A 387 27.80 -18.08 -25.07
CA ILE A 387 27.03 -17.02 -25.74
C ILE A 387 26.95 -17.31 -27.24
N ARG A 388 28.08 -17.62 -27.89
CA ARG A 388 28.14 -17.89 -29.34
C ARG A 388 27.33 -19.10 -29.77
N THR A 389 27.35 -20.19 -28.98
CA THR A 389 26.57 -21.41 -29.29
C THR A 389 25.06 -21.21 -29.20
N ARG A 390 24.59 -20.20 -28.46
CA ARG A 390 23.17 -19.85 -28.35
C ARG A 390 22.70 -18.84 -29.40
N LEU A 391 23.61 -18.30 -30.22
CA LEU A 391 23.23 -17.33 -31.26
C LEU A 391 22.40 -18.01 -32.35
N PRO A 392 21.15 -17.57 -32.59
CA PRO A 392 20.37 -18.10 -33.70
C PRO A 392 20.93 -17.62 -35.04
N ALA A 393 20.73 -18.40 -36.09
CA ALA A 393 21.12 -18.02 -37.45
C ALA A 393 20.49 -16.68 -37.83
N ASP A 394 21.31 -15.75 -38.34
CA ASP A 394 20.84 -14.42 -38.70
C ASP A 394 19.91 -14.47 -39.91
N SER A 395 18.71 -13.93 -39.74
CA SER A 395 17.78 -13.61 -40.80
C SER A 395 17.75 -12.09 -40.98
N TRP A 396 17.33 -11.60 -42.15
CA TRP A 396 17.25 -10.15 -42.40
C TRP A 396 16.37 -9.40 -41.37
N GLN A 397 15.42 -10.09 -40.75
CA GLN A 397 14.50 -9.55 -39.73
C GLN A 397 15.09 -9.57 -38.32
N SER A 398 16.06 -10.45 -38.07
CA SER A 398 16.69 -10.57 -36.76
C SER A 398 18.05 -9.88 -36.69
N TRP A 399 18.60 -9.42 -37.82
CA TRP A 399 19.91 -8.78 -37.90
C TRP A 399 20.12 -7.73 -36.79
N ASN A 400 21.20 -7.92 -36.03
CA ASN A 400 21.60 -7.04 -34.93
C ASN A 400 23.10 -6.75 -35.05
N TYR A 401 23.48 -5.48 -34.97
CA TYR A 401 24.86 -5.02 -35.05
C TYR A 401 25.79 -5.75 -34.07
N ALA A 402 25.38 -5.92 -32.82
CA ALA A 402 26.20 -6.58 -31.81
C ALA A 402 26.46 -8.06 -32.10
N ARG A 403 25.48 -8.75 -32.71
CA ARG A 403 25.65 -10.14 -33.18
C ARG A 403 26.58 -10.22 -34.38
N ALA A 404 26.48 -9.25 -35.30
CA ALA A 404 27.37 -9.17 -36.46
C ALA A 404 28.83 -8.95 -36.06
N THR A 405 29.09 -8.14 -35.02
CA THR A 405 30.45 -7.93 -34.49
C THR A 405 30.96 -9.09 -33.64
N ALA A 406 30.06 -9.89 -33.05
CA ALA A 406 30.41 -11.03 -32.19
C ALA A 406 30.88 -12.30 -32.95
N GLY A 407 30.53 -12.40 -34.24
CA GLY A 407 30.88 -13.52 -35.11
C GLY A 407 32.27 -13.43 -35.75
N HIS A 408 32.98 -12.32 -35.55
CA HIS A 408 34.38 -12.12 -35.91
C HIS A 408 35.26 -12.24 -34.66
#